data_AF-A0A4U8SWP5-F1
#
_entry.id   AF-A0A4U8SWP5-F1
#
_cell.length_a   1.000
_cell.length_b   1.000
_cell.length_c   1.000
_cell.angle_alpha   90.00
_cell.angle_beta   90.00
_cell.angle_gamma   90.00
#
_symmetry.space_group_name_H-M   'P 1'
#
loop_
_entity.id
_entity.type
_entity.pdbx_description
1 polymer ?
#
loop_
_entity_poly.entity_id
_entity_poly.type
_entity_poly.pdbx_seq_one_letter_code
_entity_poly.pdbx_strand_id
1 'polypeptide(L)'
;SHTLNVGVDNKVRIAKKSSEYIGEDKEVEIGGKLNISIEQDESRNVGGNKREVVEGDVELDSIKGLNYRSQEHINLQAINYIDVFAKESFSTQTDKQHTETADSKYSEIQTNYNVNAGNTIIHQVGDTSITAKGDCVIIKAGGVEVVIDSKGLVVKGGEVKAE
;
A
#
# COMPACT_ATOMS: atom_id res chain seq x y z
N SER A 1 -3.49 -35.49 35.63
CA SER A 1 -4.31 -34.78 34.64
C SER A 1 -5.70 -35.39 34.66
N HIS A 2 -6.72 -34.62 34.26
CA HIS A 2 -8.04 -35.17 33.95
C HIS A 2 -8.22 -35.08 32.44
N THR A 3 -8.50 -36.20 31.79
CA THR A 3 -8.68 -36.29 30.34
C THR A 3 -10.08 -36.78 30.06
N LEU A 4 -10.81 -36.08 29.19
CA LEU A 4 -12.08 -36.55 28.64
C LEU A 4 -11.83 -37.06 27.23
N ASN A 5 -11.98 -38.37 27.02
CA ASN A 5 -11.95 -38.97 25.70
C ASN A 5 -13.38 -39.13 25.19
N VAL A 6 -13.64 -38.68 23.97
CA VAL A 6 -14.94 -38.85 23.30
C VAL A 6 -14.72 -39.69 22.04
N GLY A 7 -15.68 -40.54 21.69
CA GLY A 7 -15.62 -41.38 20.49
C GLY A 7 -15.58 -40.57 19.17
N VAL A 8 -15.52 -41.28 18.04
CA VAL A 8 -15.25 -40.72 16.70
C VAL A 8 -16.20 -39.60 16.29
N ASP A 9 -17.49 -39.73 16.58
CA ASP A 9 -18.51 -38.75 16.19
C ASP A 9 -19.12 -38.08 17.43
N ASN A 10 -18.65 -36.87 17.74
CA ASN A 10 -19.20 -36.07 18.83
C ASN A 10 -19.92 -34.82 18.30
N LYS A 11 -21.12 -34.54 18.81
CA LYS A 11 -21.89 -33.33 18.48
C LYS A 11 -22.35 -32.62 19.75
N VAL A 12 -21.94 -31.37 19.90
CA VAL A 12 -22.37 -30.50 21.02
C VAL A 12 -23.38 -29.48 20.49
N ARG A 13 -24.54 -29.36 21.15
CA ARG A 13 -25.57 -28.35 20.83
C ARG A 13 -25.87 -27.51 22.06
N ILE A 14 -25.71 -26.20 21.95
CA ILE A 14 -26.04 -25.25 23.00
C ILE A 14 -27.27 -24.45 22.57
N ALA A 15 -28.37 -24.56 23.31
CA ALA A 15 -29.64 -23.95 22.92
C ALA A 15 -29.71 -22.44 23.17
N LYS A 16 -28.81 -21.89 24.00
CA LYS A 16 -28.81 -20.47 24.41
C LYS A 16 -27.42 -19.87 24.36
N LYS A 17 -26.64 -20.01 25.45
CA LYS A 17 -25.34 -19.36 25.62
C LYS A 17 -24.26 -20.36 26.02
N SER A 18 -23.05 -20.14 25.54
CA SER A 18 -21.84 -20.85 25.96
C SER A 18 -20.81 -19.83 26.43
N SER A 19 -20.00 -20.19 27.42
CA SER A 19 -18.86 -19.40 27.88
C SER A 19 -17.75 -20.35 28.29
N GLU A 20 -16.53 -20.03 27.89
CA GLU A 20 -15.33 -20.78 28.24
C GLU A 20 -14.34 -19.81 28.89
N TYR A 21 -13.74 -20.22 30.00
CA TYR A 21 -12.73 -19.46 30.71
C TYR A 21 -11.53 -20.35 30.96
N ILE A 22 -10.39 -19.98 30.40
CA ILE A 22 -9.11 -20.67 30.57
C ILE A 22 -8.20 -19.74 31.35
N GLY A 23 -7.73 -20.20 32.51
CA GLY A 23 -6.90 -19.37 33.40
C GLY A 23 -5.44 -19.23 32.95
N GLU A 24 -4.99 -20.14 32.10
CA GLU A 24 -3.63 -20.19 31.53
C GLU A 24 -3.74 -20.35 30.00
N ASP A 25 -3.11 -21.38 29.44
CA ASP A 25 -3.02 -21.57 28.00
C ASP A 25 -4.12 -22.46 27.44
N LYS A 26 -4.52 -22.18 26.19
CA LYS A 26 -5.41 -23.04 25.40
C LYS A 26 -4.74 -23.40 24.09
N GLU A 27 -4.53 -24.70 23.88
CA GLU A 27 -4.11 -25.26 22.60
C GLU A 27 -5.30 -25.95 21.91
N VAL A 28 -5.42 -25.73 20.60
CA VAL A 28 -6.44 -26.35 19.76
C VAL A 28 -5.79 -26.87 18.49
N GLU A 29 -5.85 -28.18 18.29
CA GLU A 29 -5.37 -28.84 17.08
C GLU A 29 -6.55 -29.45 16.33
N ILE A 30 -6.64 -29.18 15.03
CA ILE A 30 -7.64 -29.75 14.14
C ILE A 30 -6.90 -30.48 13.03
N GLY A 31 -6.86 -31.82 13.07
CA GLY A 31 -6.18 -32.63 12.05
C GLY A 31 -6.90 -32.71 10.70
N GLY A 32 -8.08 -32.10 10.58
CA GLY A 32 -8.91 -32.09 9.37
C GLY A 32 -9.40 -30.70 9.00
N LYS A 33 -10.52 -30.62 8.27
CA LYS A 33 -11.11 -29.35 7.85
C LYS A 33 -11.83 -28.65 9.00
N LEU A 34 -11.56 -27.36 9.19
CA LEU A 34 -12.34 -26.46 10.05
C LEU A 34 -13.26 -25.57 9.18
N ASN A 35 -14.54 -25.47 9.55
CA ASN A 35 -15.46 -24.46 9.00
C ASN A 35 -16.13 -23.73 10.15
N ILE A 36 -16.19 -22.41 10.08
CA ILE A 36 -16.82 -21.54 11.07
C ILE A 36 -17.86 -20.68 10.34
N SER A 37 -19.09 -20.64 10.85
CA SER A 37 -20.14 -19.72 10.39
C SER A 37 -20.60 -18.88 11.57
N ILE A 38 -20.61 -17.56 11.40
CA ILE A 38 -21.07 -16.60 12.39
C ILE A 38 -22.18 -15.78 11.71
N GLU A 39 -23.41 -15.96 12.18
CA GLU A 39 -24.61 -15.38 11.53
C GLU A 39 -24.80 -13.88 11.84
N GLN A 40 -23.99 -13.33 12.75
CA GLN A 40 -24.07 -11.97 13.26
C GLN A 40 -22.63 -11.43 13.38
N ASP A 41 -22.35 -10.64 14.42
CA ASP A 41 -21.05 -9.99 14.59
C ASP A 41 -19.99 -10.90 15.23
N GLU A 42 -18.75 -10.79 14.76
CA GLU A 42 -17.55 -11.33 15.41
C GLU A 42 -16.72 -10.17 15.98
N SER A 43 -16.25 -10.32 17.22
CA SER A 43 -15.22 -9.45 17.80
C SER A 43 -14.10 -10.30 18.38
N ARG A 44 -12.87 -10.01 17.95
CA ARG A 44 -11.67 -10.69 18.44
C ARG A 44 -10.66 -9.65 18.90
N ASN A 45 -10.36 -9.68 20.20
CA ASN A 45 -9.35 -8.83 20.82
C ASN A 45 -8.13 -9.68 21.16
N VAL A 46 -6.96 -9.29 20.66
CA VAL A 46 -5.68 -9.96 20.95
C VAL A 46 -4.82 -8.94 21.68
N GLY A 47 -4.56 -9.16 22.97
CA GLY A 47 -3.75 -8.24 23.79
C GLY A 47 -2.25 -8.31 23.51
N GLY A 48 -1.80 -9.40 22.86
CA GLY A 48 -0.44 -9.58 22.37
C GLY A 48 -0.38 -9.71 20.85
N ASN A 49 0.57 -10.52 20.36
CA ASN A 49 0.77 -10.69 18.93
C ASN A 49 -0.22 -11.70 18.32
N LYS A 50 -0.70 -11.40 17.10
CA LYS A 50 -1.38 -12.39 16.24
C LYS A 50 -0.41 -12.80 15.13
N ARG A 51 -0.12 -14.09 15.01
CA ARG A 51 0.62 -14.68 13.87
C ARG A 51 -0.28 -15.67 13.16
N GLU A 52 -0.35 -15.54 11.85
CA GLU A 52 -1.13 -16.40 10.96
C GLU A 52 -0.22 -16.80 9.80
N VAL A 53 -0.13 -18.10 9.53
CA VAL A 53 0.65 -18.66 8.42
C VAL A 53 -0.26 -19.61 7.70
N VAL A 54 -0.40 -19.39 6.39
CA VAL A 54 -1.23 -20.20 5.50
C VAL A 54 -0.32 -20.65 4.38
N GLU A 55 -0.22 -21.97 4.18
CA GLU A 55 0.60 -22.55 3.11
C GLU A 55 -0.08 -22.48 1.75
N GLY A 56 -1.42 -22.42 1.75
CA GLY A 56 -2.24 -22.17 0.56
C GLY A 56 -2.67 -20.72 0.45
N ASP A 57 -3.75 -20.50 -0.30
CA ASP A 57 -4.27 -19.15 -0.57
C ASP A 57 -5.06 -18.58 0.61
N VAL A 58 -5.05 -17.25 0.71
CA VAL A 58 -5.90 -16.48 1.63
C VAL A 58 -6.80 -15.58 0.79
N GLU A 59 -8.10 -15.78 0.92
CA GLU A 59 -9.13 -14.93 0.33
C GLU A 59 -9.84 -14.15 1.45
N LEU A 60 -10.01 -12.84 1.25
CA LEU A 60 -10.68 -11.98 2.21
C LEU A 60 -11.59 -11.01 1.46
N ASP A 61 -12.89 -11.28 1.53
CA ASP A 61 -13.91 -10.44 0.94
C ASP A 61 -14.71 -9.68 2.00
N SER A 62 -14.98 -8.41 1.71
CA SER A 62 -15.96 -7.62 2.43
C SER A 62 -16.91 -6.99 1.41
N ILE A 63 -18.21 -7.20 1.60
CA ILE A 63 -19.25 -6.57 0.76
C ILE A 63 -19.27 -5.04 0.96
N LYS A 64 -18.76 -4.57 2.10
CA LYS A 64 -18.72 -3.14 2.46
C LYS A 64 -17.26 -2.67 2.54
N GLY A 65 -16.87 -2.09 3.66
CA GLY A 65 -15.50 -1.59 3.87
C GLY A 65 -14.57 -2.68 4.40
N LEU A 66 -13.29 -2.55 4.09
CA LEU A 66 -12.19 -3.28 4.70
C LEU A 66 -11.15 -2.26 5.16
N ASN A 67 -10.76 -2.30 6.43
CA ASN A 67 -9.88 -1.29 7.02
C ASN A 67 -8.65 -1.97 7.64
N TYR A 68 -7.47 -1.45 7.31
CA TYR A 68 -6.21 -1.80 7.97
C TYR A 68 -5.60 -0.55 8.59
N ARG A 69 -5.20 -0.64 9.86
CA ARG A 69 -4.60 0.47 10.60
C ARG A 69 -3.49 -0.05 11.51
N SER A 70 -2.33 0.58 11.42
CA SER A 70 -1.18 0.35 12.30
C SER A 70 -0.59 1.70 12.71
N GLN A 71 -0.04 1.79 13.91
CA GLN A 71 0.62 3.02 14.38
C GLN A 71 2.07 3.13 13.90
N GLU A 72 2.72 2.00 13.68
CA GLU A 72 4.14 1.96 13.28
C GLU A 72 4.28 1.80 11.77
N HIS A 73 3.88 0.65 11.24
CA HIS A 73 4.02 0.35 9.82
C HIS A 73 2.98 -0.68 9.34
N ILE A 74 2.74 -0.66 8.03
CA ILE A 74 2.07 -1.72 7.26
C ILE A 74 3.05 -2.10 6.15
N ASN A 75 3.36 -3.38 6.03
CA ASN A 75 4.22 -3.91 4.97
C ASN A 75 3.39 -4.83 4.06
N LEU A 76 3.36 -4.52 2.77
CA LEU A 76 2.65 -5.28 1.73
C LEU A 76 3.67 -5.71 0.69
N GLN A 77 3.84 -7.03 0.51
CA GLN A 77 4.86 -7.61 -0.35
C GLN A 77 4.32 -8.82 -1.09
N ALA A 78 4.67 -8.94 -2.37
CA ALA A 78 4.45 -10.13 -3.18
C ALA A 78 5.70 -10.39 -4.03
N ILE A 79 5.99 -11.66 -4.31
CA ILE A 79 7.17 -12.05 -5.12
C ILE A 79 6.95 -11.74 -6.61
N ASN A 80 5.71 -11.89 -7.10
CA ASN A 80 5.39 -11.73 -8.51
C ASN A 80 4.77 -10.35 -8.80
N TYR A 81 3.52 -10.13 -8.40
CA TYR A 81 2.83 -8.86 -8.63
C TYR A 81 1.88 -8.51 -7.48
N ILE A 82 1.56 -7.23 -7.38
CA ILE A 82 0.49 -6.68 -6.55
C ILE A 82 -0.42 -5.88 -7.48
N ASP A 83 -1.67 -6.31 -7.64
CA ASP A 83 -2.69 -5.56 -8.37
C ASP A 83 -3.55 -4.75 -7.41
N VAL A 84 -3.75 -3.47 -7.73
CA VAL A 84 -4.63 -2.57 -6.97
C VAL A 84 -5.59 -1.92 -7.95
N PHE A 85 -6.88 -2.17 -7.76
CA PHE A 85 -7.94 -1.59 -8.57
C PHE A 85 -8.92 -0.83 -7.70
N ALA A 86 -9.26 0.39 -8.12
CA ALA A 86 -10.33 1.18 -7.54
C ALA A 86 -11.12 1.84 -8.67
N LYS A 87 -12.46 1.72 -8.63
CA LYS A 87 -13.33 2.26 -9.67
C LYS A 87 -13.36 3.79 -9.69
N GLU A 88 -13.41 4.41 -8.51
CA GLU A 88 -13.67 5.85 -8.38
C GLU A 88 -12.38 6.64 -8.08
N SER A 89 -11.60 6.22 -7.07
CA SER A 89 -10.38 6.95 -6.68
C SER A 89 -9.36 6.05 -5.98
N PHE A 90 -8.09 6.39 -6.17
CA PHE A 90 -6.96 5.85 -5.42
C PHE A 90 -6.14 7.03 -4.87
N SER A 91 -5.92 7.07 -3.56
CA SER A 91 -5.21 8.16 -2.90
C SER A 91 -4.07 7.64 -2.02
N THR A 92 -2.96 8.37 -2.05
CA THR A 92 -1.83 8.18 -1.14
C THR A 92 -1.44 9.54 -0.56
N GLN A 93 -1.16 9.59 0.73
CA GLN A 93 -0.80 10.83 1.43
C GLN A 93 0.31 10.53 2.43
N THR A 94 1.36 11.35 2.38
CA THR A 94 2.50 11.28 3.31
C THR A 94 2.90 12.70 3.71
N ASP A 95 3.33 12.89 4.95
CA ASP A 95 3.76 14.21 5.45
C ASP A 95 5.21 14.56 5.09
N LYS A 96 6.01 13.55 4.73
CA LYS A 96 7.45 13.70 4.48
C LYS A 96 7.83 13.25 3.09
N GLN A 97 7.88 11.94 2.87
CA GLN A 97 8.42 11.37 1.64
C GLN A 97 7.46 10.32 1.07
N HIS A 98 7.22 10.45 -0.24
CA HIS A 98 6.61 9.43 -1.08
C HIS A 98 7.67 8.95 -2.08
N THR A 99 7.83 7.65 -2.27
CA THR A 99 8.87 7.09 -3.14
C THR A 99 8.33 5.93 -3.96
N GLU A 100 8.64 5.99 -5.26
CA GLU A 100 8.31 4.95 -6.22
C GLU A 100 9.60 4.60 -6.96
N THR A 101 9.92 3.31 -7.04
CA THR A 101 11.12 2.82 -7.72
C THR A 101 10.75 1.60 -8.52
N ALA A 102 11.02 1.65 -9.81
CA ALA A 102 10.72 0.59 -10.77
C ALA A 102 11.70 0.68 -11.94
N ASP A 103 11.87 -0.42 -12.67
CA ASP A 103 12.63 -0.42 -13.94
C ASP A 103 11.97 0.49 -14.98
N SER A 104 10.64 0.47 -15.04
CA SER A 104 9.84 1.39 -15.85
C SER A 104 8.57 1.81 -15.10
N LYS A 105 8.08 3.01 -15.41
CA LYS A 105 6.79 3.52 -14.92
C LYS A 105 5.97 4.02 -16.11
N TYR A 106 4.79 3.43 -16.27
CA TYR A 106 3.79 3.86 -17.23
C TYR A 106 2.66 4.57 -16.50
N SER A 107 2.15 5.66 -17.08
CA SER A 107 1.00 6.37 -16.53
C SER A 107 0.19 6.93 -17.69
N GLU A 108 -1.04 6.44 -17.82
CA GLU A 108 -2.03 6.96 -18.76
C GLU A 108 -3.02 7.84 -17.98
N ILE A 109 -3.07 9.12 -18.33
CA ILE A 109 -3.98 10.09 -17.72
C ILE A 109 -4.83 10.68 -18.83
N GLN A 110 -6.13 10.37 -18.82
CA GLN A 110 -7.05 10.78 -19.88
C GLN A 110 -7.40 12.27 -19.86
N THR A 111 -7.24 12.92 -18.71
CA THR A 111 -7.58 14.35 -18.54
C THR A 111 -6.34 15.15 -18.12
N ASN A 112 -6.23 15.51 -16.84
CA ASN A 112 -5.19 16.41 -16.35
C ASN A 112 -4.16 15.68 -15.52
N TYR A 113 -2.87 15.92 -15.80
CA TYR A 113 -1.75 15.52 -14.96
C TYR A 113 -1.16 16.75 -14.26
N ASN A 114 -1.46 16.90 -12.97
CA ASN A 114 -1.06 18.07 -12.19
C ASN A 114 0.09 17.71 -11.23
N VAL A 115 1.16 18.50 -11.25
CA VAL A 115 2.29 18.40 -10.31
C VAL A 115 2.48 19.76 -9.65
N ASN A 116 2.21 19.84 -8.35
CA ASN A 116 2.38 21.05 -7.56
C ASN A 116 3.50 20.81 -6.54
N ALA A 117 4.55 21.63 -6.58
CA ALA A 117 5.66 21.56 -5.64
C ALA A 117 5.92 22.95 -5.05
N GLY A 118 6.19 23.01 -3.74
CA GLY A 118 6.46 24.28 -3.05
C GLY A 118 7.86 24.86 -3.29
N ASN A 119 8.78 24.09 -3.88
CA ASN A 119 10.16 24.52 -4.07
C ASN A 119 10.72 24.20 -5.47
N THR A 120 10.69 22.94 -5.90
CA THR A 120 11.32 22.53 -7.16
C THR A 120 10.62 21.33 -7.77
N ILE A 121 10.48 21.31 -9.09
CA ILE A 121 10.14 20.14 -9.91
C ILE A 121 11.34 19.81 -10.78
N ILE A 122 11.75 18.54 -10.82
CA ILE A 122 12.89 18.06 -11.60
C ILE A 122 12.41 16.91 -12.50
N HIS A 123 12.61 17.06 -13.81
CA HIS A 123 12.52 15.99 -14.79
C HIS A 123 13.92 15.72 -15.33
N GLN A 124 14.47 14.53 -15.13
CA GLN A 124 15.87 14.19 -15.43
C GLN A 124 15.97 12.88 -16.22
N VAL A 125 16.80 12.87 -17.27
CA VAL A 125 17.17 11.69 -18.07
C VAL A 125 18.67 11.72 -18.33
N GLY A 126 19.44 10.86 -17.65
CA GLY A 126 20.91 10.93 -17.70
C GLY A 126 21.38 12.32 -17.25
N ASP A 127 22.09 13.05 -18.12
CA ASP A 127 22.52 14.44 -17.89
C ASP A 127 21.52 15.51 -18.38
N THR A 128 20.49 15.11 -19.13
CA THR A 128 19.45 16.02 -19.67
C THR A 128 18.38 16.31 -18.64
N SER A 129 18.03 17.58 -18.42
CA SER A 129 17.06 17.95 -17.39
C SER A 129 16.20 19.16 -17.68
N ILE A 130 15.02 19.19 -17.06
CA ILE A 130 14.15 20.35 -16.92
C ILE A 130 13.92 20.55 -15.42
N THR A 131 14.33 21.71 -14.90
CA THR A 131 14.17 22.08 -13.50
C THR A 131 13.32 23.34 -13.41
N ALA A 132 12.15 23.23 -12.79
CA ALA A 132 11.31 24.39 -12.45
C ALA A 132 11.51 24.76 -10.98
N LYS A 133 11.74 26.04 -10.71
CA LYS A 133 11.81 26.63 -9.37
C LYS A 133 10.73 27.70 -9.24
N GLY A 134 10.61 28.32 -8.06
CA GLY A 134 9.62 29.37 -7.83
C GLY A 134 9.80 30.63 -8.70
N ASP A 135 11.01 30.91 -9.18
CA ASP A 135 11.38 32.15 -9.88
C ASP A 135 12.02 31.94 -11.25
N CYS A 136 12.36 30.70 -11.63
CA CYS A 136 13.01 30.40 -12.90
C CYS A 136 12.73 28.97 -13.40
N VAL A 137 12.97 28.76 -14.69
CA VAL A 137 13.04 27.44 -15.33
C VAL A 137 14.43 27.26 -15.95
N ILE A 138 15.02 26.08 -15.77
CA ILE A 138 16.35 25.72 -16.28
C ILE A 138 16.22 24.44 -17.12
N ILE A 139 16.73 24.46 -18.34
CA ILE A 139 16.80 23.29 -19.23
C ILE A 139 18.27 23.00 -19.54
N LYS A 140 18.72 21.77 -19.33
CA LYS A 140 20.09 21.31 -19.62
C LYS A 140 20.05 20.15 -20.61
N ALA A 141 20.96 20.19 -21.59
CA ALA A 141 20.78 19.70 -22.97
C ALA A 141 22.13 19.56 -23.68
N GLY A 142 22.84 18.42 -23.59
CA GLY A 142 24.03 18.18 -24.42
C GLY A 142 25.14 19.25 -24.27
N GLY A 143 25.37 19.73 -23.03
CA GLY A 143 26.31 20.81 -22.73
C GLY A 143 25.73 22.23 -22.84
N VAL A 144 24.50 22.39 -23.33
CA VAL A 144 23.77 23.66 -23.36
C VAL A 144 22.93 23.84 -22.09
N GLU A 145 22.87 25.07 -21.58
CA GLU A 145 21.97 25.48 -20.49
C GLU A 145 21.10 26.65 -20.95
N VAL A 146 19.78 26.50 -20.83
CA VAL A 146 18.79 27.57 -21.05
C VAL A 146 18.20 27.95 -19.70
N VAL A 147 18.19 29.24 -19.37
CA VAL A 147 17.57 29.78 -18.15
C VAL A 147 16.52 30.81 -18.55
N ILE A 148 15.31 30.66 -18.03
CA ILE A 148 14.22 31.62 -18.14
C ILE A 148 13.89 32.12 -16.74
N ASP A 149 14.04 33.41 -16.51
CA ASP A 149 13.73 34.07 -15.24
C ASP A 149 13.13 35.47 -15.47
N SER A 150 13.01 36.27 -14.41
CA SER A 150 12.49 37.65 -14.48
C SER A 150 13.32 38.61 -15.35
N LYS A 151 14.54 38.25 -15.73
CA LYS A 151 15.43 39.02 -16.62
C LYS A 151 15.31 38.59 -18.08
N GLY A 152 14.54 37.54 -18.37
CA GLY A 152 14.30 37.03 -19.72
C GLY A 152 14.92 35.66 -19.95
N LEU A 153 15.37 35.41 -21.18
CA LEU A 153 15.92 34.13 -21.63
C LEU A 153 17.42 34.24 -21.86
N VAL A 154 18.20 33.33 -21.26
CA VAL A 154 19.65 33.24 -21.43
C VAL A 154 20.01 31.83 -21.91
N VAL A 155 20.82 31.75 -22.98
CA VAL A 155 21.40 30.49 -23.48
C VAL A 155 22.91 30.51 -23.29
N LYS A 156 23.44 29.46 -22.68
CA LYS A 156 24.88 29.27 -22.46
C LYS A 156 25.36 28.02 -23.18
N GLY A 157 26.53 28.11 -23.84
CA GLY A 157 27.13 26.97 -24.55
C GLY A 157 26.45 26.60 -25.88
N GLY A 158 25.41 27.34 -26.27
CA GLY A 158 24.67 27.15 -27.52
C GLY A 158 24.34 28.50 -28.17
N GLU A 159 23.58 28.44 -29.26
CA GLU A 159 23.14 29.60 -30.04
C GLU A 159 21.63 29.77 -29.98
N VAL A 160 21.15 31.02 -30.10
CA VAL A 160 19.74 31.34 -30.35
C VAL A 160 19.63 31.75 -31.81
N LYS A 161 18.89 30.98 -32.60
CA LYS A 161 18.56 31.31 -33.99
C LYS A 161 17.10 31.75 -34.05
N ALA A 162 16.84 32.92 -34.64
CA ALA A 162 15.51 33.35 -35.02
C ALA A 162 15.35 33.09 -36.52
N GLU A 163 14.31 32.34 -36.90
CA GLU A 163 13.89 32.17 -38.30
C GLU A 163 12.90 33.26 -38.70
#